data_AF-A0AB34TIG8-F1
#
_entry.id   AF-A0AB34TIG8-F1
#
_cell.length_a   1.000
_cell.length_b   1.000
_cell.length_c   1.000
_cell.angle_alpha   90.00
_cell.angle_beta   90.00
_cell.angle_gamma   90.00
#
_symmetry.space_group_name_H-M   'P 1'
#
loop_
_entity.id
_entity.type
_entity.pdbx_description
1 polymer ?
#
loop_
_entity_poly.entity_id
_entity_poly.type
_entity_poly.pdbx_seq_one_letter_code
_entity_poly.pdbx_strand_id
1 'polypeptide(L)'
;MTAVPANGLPVDKAAAVLGIPKGTLRRWLRQGCPVVVHGRRGRGQAALVDPQQVLQWRQAGEQQRIYLELAGAVPLVLARATCDSVRMTQGIDKRRLAGVQAATWYVATNAVLDHLRERCPAVPELAEVPDEIEQLRKIAR
;
A
#
# COMPACT_ATOMS: atom_id res chain seq x y z
N MET A 1 -5.63 -8.55 21.80
CA MET A 1 -4.63 -8.10 20.80
C MET A 1 -5.39 -7.30 19.76
N THR A 2 -5.36 -5.97 19.88
CA THR A 2 -6.11 -5.05 19.02
C THR A 2 -5.37 -4.85 17.72
N ALA A 3 -5.96 -5.28 16.60
CA ALA A 3 -5.54 -4.89 15.27
C ALA A 3 -5.66 -3.35 15.18
N VAL A 4 -4.53 -2.67 15.00
CA VAL A 4 -4.51 -1.21 14.78
C VAL A 4 -4.89 -0.98 13.32
N PRO A 5 -5.89 -0.15 13.01
CA PRO A 5 -6.23 0.18 11.62
C PRO A 5 -5.06 0.93 10.98
N ALA A 6 -4.70 0.55 9.75
CA ALA A 6 -3.71 1.26 8.94
C ALA A 6 -4.29 2.61 8.49
N ASN A 7 -4.32 3.58 9.41
CA ASN A 7 -4.79 4.94 9.17
C ASN A 7 -3.75 5.66 8.30
N GLY A 8 -3.85 5.53 6.98
CA GLY A 8 -3.06 6.34 6.05
C GLY A 8 -3.28 7.83 6.31
N LEU A 9 -2.29 8.50 6.89
CA LEU A 9 -2.35 9.93 7.23
C LEU A 9 -1.48 10.74 6.27
N PRO A 10 -1.90 11.97 5.88
CA PRO A 10 -1.00 12.91 5.23
C PRO A 10 0.26 13.12 6.07
N VAL A 11 1.41 13.26 5.41
CA VAL A 11 2.74 13.41 6.05
C VAL A 11 2.72 14.38 7.24
N ASP A 12 2.00 15.49 7.12
CA ASP A 12 1.92 16.50 8.17
C ASP A 12 1.21 16.01 9.44
N LYS A 13 0.12 15.24 9.28
CA LYS A 13 -0.61 14.62 10.38
C LYS A 13 0.16 13.44 10.95
N ALA A 14 0.75 12.61 10.08
CA ALA A 14 1.58 11.48 10.51
C ALA A 14 2.78 11.94 11.34
N ALA A 15 3.47 13.00 10.92
CA ALA A 15 4.60 13.58 11.67
C ALA A 15 4.17 14.10 13.05
N ALA A 16 2.98 14.72 13.15
CA ALA A 16 2.41 15.16 14.42
C ALA A 16 2.11 13.98 15.34
N VAL A 17 1.50 12.91 14.82
CA VAL A 17 1.23 11.67 15.58
C VAL A 17 2.52 11.01 16.07
N LEU A 18 3.57 11.04 15.25
CA LEU A 18 4.90 10.50 15.58
C LEU A 18 5.72 11.40 16.52
N GLY A 19 5.27 12.64 16.78
CA GLY A 19 6.01 13.62 17.59
C GLY A 19 7.34 14.06 16.95
N ILE A 20 7.44 14.05 15.61
CA ILE A 20 8.66 14.40 14.88
C ILE A 20 8.46 15.59 13.91
N PRO A 21 9.52 16.32 13.55
CA PRO A 21 9.44 17.33 12.50
C PRO A 21 9.05 16.72 11.14
N LYS A 22 8.20 17.43 10.38
CA LYS A 22 7.80 17.03 9.00
C LYS A 22 9.00 16.75 8.10
N GLY A 23 10.07 17.55 8.22
CA GLY A 23 11.31 17.37 7.46
C GLY A 23 12.00 16.04 7.74
N THR A 24 11.95 15.56 8.98
CA THR A 24 12.48 14.25 9.39
C THR A 24 11.70 13.11 8.73
N LEU A 25 10.36 13.16 8.80
CA LEU A 25 9.54 12.16 8.14
C LEU A 25 9.78 12.15 6.62
N ARG A 26 9.79 13.33 5.98
CA ARG A 26 10.11 13.45 4.54
C ARG A 26 11.48 12.87 4.18
N ARG A 27 12.49 13.04 5.04
CA ARG A 27 13.80 12.43 4.85
C ARG A 27 13.71 10.90 4.93
N TRP A 28 13.02 10.35 5.92
CA TRP A 28 12.85 8.89 6.05
C TRP A 28 12.11 8.29 4.85
N LEU A 29 11.08 8.96 4.33
CA LEU A 29 10.39 8.51 3.12
C LEU A 29 11.32 8.45 1.90
N ARG A 30 12.29 9.37 1.77
CA ARG A 30 13.32 9.29 0.72
C ARG A 30 14.35 8.17 0.94
N GLN A 31 14.40 7.60 2.14
CA GLN A 31 15.31 6.53 2.53
C GLN A 31 14.65 5.15 2.48
N GLY A 32 13.45 5.04 1.91
CA GLY A 32 12.73 3.76 1.79
C GLY A 32 11.76 3.49 2.93
N CYS A 33 11.40 4.49 3.74
CA CYS A 33 10.32 4.31 4.72
C CYS A 33 8.98 4.02 3.99
N PRO A 34 8.19 3.02 4.43
CA PRO A 34 6.96 2.61 3.77
C PRO A 34 5.96 3.76 3.61
N VAL A 35 5.26 3.75 2.48
CA VAL A 35 4.20 4.71 2.13
C VAL A 35 2.95 3.92 1.76
N VAL A 36 1.80 4.28 2.35
CA VAL A 36 0.51 3.65 2.05
C VAL A 36 0.00 4.10 0.69
N VAL A 37 0.04 5.41 0.40
CA VAL A 37 -0.31 5.93 -0.92
C VAL A 37 0.77 6.86 -1.41
N HIS A 38 1.30 6.56 -2.59
CA HIS A 38 2.24 7.45 -3.25
C HIS A 38 1.51 8.70 -3.73
N GLY A 39 1.90 9.86 -3.21
CA GLY A 39 1.34 11.13 -3.64
C GLY A 39 1.60 11.39 -5.14
N ARG A 40 0.72 12.15 -5.77
CA ARG A 40 0.85 12.61 -7.16
C ARG A 40 0.93 14.14 -7.19
N ARG A 41 1.30 14.70 -8.34
CA ARG A 41 1.31 16.16 -8.53
C ARG A 41 -0.15 16.65 -8.65
N GLY A 42 -0.56 17.58 -7.79
CA GLY A 42 -1.92 18.17 -7.82
C GLY A 42 -2.52 18.38 -6.43
N ARG A 43 -3.58 19.19 -6.34
CA ARG A 43 -4.30 19.45 -5.08
C ARG A 43 -5.02 18.17 -4.62
N GLY A 44 -4.88 17.79 -3.36
CA GLY A 44 -5.50 16.59 -2.78
C GLY A 44 -4.75 15.27 -3.02
N GLN A 45 -3.61 15.31 -3.71
CA GLN A 45 -2.82 14.12 -4.06
C GLN A 45 -1.63 13.89 -3.12
N ALA A 46 -1.83 14.11 -1.81
CA ALA A 46 -0.76 13.97 -0.83
C ALA A 46 -0.37 12.50 -0.62
N ALA A 47 0.90 12.24 -0.33
CA ALA A 47 1.31 10.92 0.11
C ALA A 47 0.71 10.61 1.47
N LEU A 48 0.20 9.38 1.61
CA LEU A 48 -0.37 8.87 2.86
C LEU A 48 0.61 7.89 3.50
N VAL A 49 0.80 8.03 4.79
CA VAL A 49 1.77 7.25 5.57
C VAL A 49 1.08 6.73 6.82
N ASP A 50 1.35 5.49 7.16
CA ASP A 50 0.91 4.87 8.39
C ASP A 50 2.00 5.07 9.48
N PRO A 51 1.71 5.83 10.56
CA PRO A 51 2.65 6.04 11.65
C PRO A 51 3.21 4.75 12.26
N GLN A 52 2.41 3.69 12.34
CA GLN A 52 2.87 2.44 12.93
C GLN A 52 3.93 1.77 12.06
N GLN A 53 3.73 1.72 10.74
CA GLN A 53 4.71 1.19 9.80
C GLN A 53 6.01 2.00 9.81
N VAL A 54 5.92 3.32 10.00
CA VAL A 54 7.12 4.18 10.15
C VAL A 54 7.91 3.80 11.40
N LEU A 55 7.24 3.57 12.53
CA LEU A 55 7.91 3.16 13.77
C LEU A 55 8.60 1.79 13.62
N GLN A 56 7.89 0.82 13.03
CA GLN A 56 8.43 -0.51 12.76
C GLN A 56 9.67 -0.43 11.84
N TRP A 57 9.58 0.33 10.75
CA TRP A 57 10.71 0.56 9.84
C TRP A 57 11.88 1.25 10.54
N ARG A 58 11.61 2.19 11.45
CA ARG A 58 12.69 2.90 12.15
C ARG A 58 13.48 1.98 13.08
N GLN A 59 12.78 1.07 13.76
CA GLN A 59 13.38 0.10 14.68
C GLN A 59 14.04 -1.10 13.97
N ALA A 60 13.67 -1.35 12.71
CA ALA A 60 14.18 -2.45 11.90
C ALA A 60 15.66 -2.30 11.51
N GLY A 61 16.36 -3.45 11.40
CA GLY A 61 17.66 -3.57 10.74
C GLY A 61 17.56 -3.42 9.21
N GLU A 62 18.68 -3.30 8.51
CA GLU A 62 18.71 -2.98 7.07
C GLU A 62 17.87 -3.93 6.20
N GLN A 63 18.08 -5.24 6.33
CA GLN A 63 17.33 -6.23 5.54
C GLN A 63 15.82 -6.21 5.87
N GLN A 64 15.47 -6.01 7.14
CA GLN A 64 14.09 -5.91 7.57
C GLN A 64 13.41 -4.65 7.02
N ARG A 65 14.15 -3.53 6.91
CA ARG A 65 13.65 -2.30 6.28
C ARG A 65 13.28 -2.50 4.82
N ILE A 66 14.08 -3.25 4.06
CA ILE A 66 13.79 -3.58 2.66
C ILE A 66 12.47 -4.36 2.56
N TYR A 67 12.26 -5.37 3.42
CA TYR A 67 11.00 -6.12 3.41
C TYR A 67 9.79 -5.26 3.77
N LEU A 68 9.92 -4.34 4.74
CA LEU A 68 8.86 -3.42 5.11
C LEU A 68 8.56 -2.40 3.98
N GLU A 69 9.59 -1.91 3.30
CA GLU A 69 9.44 -1.04 2.12
C GLU A 69 8.66 -1.74 1.01
N LEU A 70 9.05 -2.97 0.66
CA LEU A 70 8.35 -3.78 -0.34
C LEU A 70 6.91 -4.07 0.08
N ALA A 71 6.67 -4.43 1.34
CA ALA A 71 5.33 -4.70 1.85
C ALA A 71 4.40 -3.49 1.73
N GLY A 72 4.91 -2.27 1.95
CA GLY A 72 4.13 -1.05 1.75
C GLY A 72 3.84 -0.73 0.28
N ALA A 73 4.75 -1.07 -0.63
CA ALA A 73 4.63 -0.71 -2.05
C ALA A 73 3.81 -1.73 -2.89
N VAL A 74 3.97 -3.03 -2.62
CA VAL A 74 3.42 -4.13 -3.43
C VAL A 74 1.91 -4.02 -3.68
N PRO A 75 1.04 -3.80 -2.67
CA PRO A 75 -0.40 -3.74 -2.88
C PRO A 75 -0.81 -2.71 -3.95
N LEU A 76 -0.18 -1.53 -3.94
CA LEU A 76 -0.48 -0.46 -4.91
C LEU A 76 0.09 -0.74 -6.29
N VAL A 77 1.31 -1.30 -6.37
CA VAL A 77 1.91 -1.67 -7.66
C VAL A 77 1.04 -2.70 -8.36
N LEU A 78 0.60 -3.74 -7.64
CA LEU A 78 -0.29 -4.75 -8.18
C LEU A 78 -1.67 -4.17 -8.53
N ALA A 79 -2.21 -3.26 -7.73
CA ALA A 79 -3.51 -2.62 -8.02
C ALA A 79 -3.48 -1.85 -9.34
N ARG A 80 -2.41 -1.08 -9.57
CA ARG A 80 -2.20 -0.33 -10.82
C ARG A 80 -2.06 -1.26 -12.02
N ALA A 81 -1.21 -2.28 -11.91
CA ALA A 81 -1.03 -3.28 -12.97
C ALA A 81 -2.35 -4.00 -13.32
N THR A 82 -3.16 -4.31 -12.30
CA THR A 82 -4.48 -4.92 -12.46
C THR A 82 -5.45 -3.99 -13.20
N CYS A 83 -5.50 -2.70 -12.84
CA CYS A 83 -6.33 -1.74 -13.55
C CYS A 83 -5.87 -1.51 -14.99
N ASP A 84 -4.57 -1.44 -15.22
CA ASP A 84 -4.00 -1.27 -16.55
C ASP A 84 -4.32 -2.49 -17.44
N SER A 85 -4.24 -3.71 -16.91
CA SER A 85 -4.59 -4.94 -17.65
C SER A 85 -6.07 -4.94 -18.10
N VAL A 86 -6.99 -4.48 -17.24
CA VAL A 86 -8.42 -4.32 -17.59
C VAL A 86 -8.61 -3.25 -18.66
N ARG A 87 -7.91 -2.11 -18.57
CA ARG A 87 -8.00 -1.04 -19.58
C ARG A 87 -7.50 -1.49 -20.96
N MET A 88 -6.41 -2.25 -21.00
CA MET A 88 -5.80 -2.73 -22.23
C MET A 88 -6.64 -3.79 -22.94
N THR A 89 -7.54 -4.47 -22.23
CA THR A 89 -8.36 -5.53 -22.82
C THR A 89 -9.43 -4.94 -23.73
N GLN A 90 -9.57 -5.51 -24.93
CA GLN A 90 -10.65 -5.25 -25.88
C GLN A 90 -11.60 -6.45 -25.89
N GLY A 91 -12.91 -6.24 -25.79
CA GLY A 91 -13.89 -7.33 -25.76
C GLY A 91 -15.20 -6.98 -25.06
N ILE A 92 -16.20 -7.84 -25.24
CA ILE A 92 -17.60 -7.62 -24.83
C ILE A 92 -17.81 -7.83 -23.33
N ASP A 93 -17.01 -8.68 -22.66
CA ASP A 93 -17.21 -9.05 -21.25
C ASP A 93 -16.21 -8.37 -20.29
N LYS A 94 -16.12 -7.04 -20.35
CA LYS A 94 -15.26 -6.25 -19.45
C LYS A 94 -15.71 -6.32 -17.98
N ARG A 95 -17.00 -6.54 -17.71
CA ARG A 95 -17.54 -6.60 -16.35
C ARG A 95 -17.06 -7.84 -15.61
N ARG A 96 -17.19 -9.03 -16.21
CA ARG A 96 -16.69 -10.27 -15.62
C ARG A 96 -15.18 -10.21 -15.45
N LEU A 97 -14.46 -9.68 -16.44
CA LEU A 97 -13.01 -9.52 -16.35
C LEU A 97 -12.59 -8.63 -15.18
N ALA A 98 -13.27 -7.49 -14.95
CA ALA A 98 -12.99 -6.60 -13.82
C ALA A 98 -13.13 -7.32 -12.47
N GLY A 99 -14.17 -8.16 -12.32
CA GLY A 99 -14.38 -8.96 -11.11
C GLY A 99 -13.27 -9.99 -10.88
N VAL A 100 -12.89 -10.73 -11.93
CA VAL A 100 -11.78 -11.70 -11.87
C VAL A 100 -10.47 -11.00 -11.55
N GLN A 101 -10.16 -9.88 -12.18
CA GLN A 101 -8.93 -9.12 -11.95
C GLN A 101 -8.86 -8.57 -10.52
N ALA A 102 -9.97 -8.07 -9.97
CA ALA A 102 -10.03 -7.65 -8.56
C ALA A 102 -9.79 -8.81 -7.57
N ALA A 103 -10.29 -10.02 -7.88
CA ALA A 103 -10.02 -11.21 -7.08
C ALA A 103 -8.55 -11.65 -7.19
N THR A 104 -8.00 -11.66 -8.41
CA THR A 104 -6.59 -11.98 -8.67
C THR A 104 -5.66 -11.04 -7.92
N TRP A 105 -5.94 -9.74 -7.91
CA TRP A 105 -5.18 -8.77 -7.12
C TRP A 105 -5.12 -9.16 -5.63
N TYR A 106 -6.25 -9.55 -5.05
CA TYR A 106 -6.32 -9.90 -3.62
C TYR A 106 -5.47 -11.14 -3.32
N VAL A 107 -5.60 -12.18 -4.15
CA VAL A 107 -4.83 -13.43 -3.98
C VAL A 107 -3.34 -13.19 -4.17
N ALA A 108 -2.94 -12.50 -5.24
CA ALA A 108 -1.54 -12.23 -5.54
C ALA A 108 -0.88 -11.34 -4.48
N THR A 109 -1.60 -10.32 -4.00
CA THR A 109 -1.09 -9.41 -2.96
C THR A 109 -0.84 -10.16 -1.66
N ASN A 110 -1.80 -10.98 -1.21
CA ASN A 110 -1.63 -11.76 0.02
C ASN A 110 -0.50 -12.79 -0.12
N ALA A 111 -0.39 -13.49 -1.25
CA ALA A 111 0.69 -14.44 -1.48
C ALA A 111 2.09 -13.79 -1.38
N VAL A 112 2.25 -12.56 -1.91
CA VAL A 112 3.51 -11.83 -1.78
C VAL A 112 3.74 -11.40 -0.32
N LEU A 113 2.72 -10.88 0.37
CA LEU A 113 2.85 -10.47 1.77
C LEU A 113 3.15 -11.65 2.70
N ASP A 114 2.54 -12.81 2.46
CA ASP A 114 2.84 -14.07 3.16
C ASP A 114 4.32 -14.44 2.98
N HIS A 115 4.81 -14.41 1.73
CA HIS A 115 6.22 -14.70 1.42
C HIS A 115 7.21 -13.74 2.11
N LEU A 116 6.84 -12.45 2.22
CA LEU A 116 7.64 -11.47 2.95
C LEU A 116 7.58 -11.73 4.46
N ARG A 117 6.42 -12.13 5.00
CA ARG A 117 6.22 -12.44 6.43
C ARG A 117 7.05 -13.63 6.89
N GLU A 118 7.26 -14.64 6.04
CA GLU A 118 8.17 -15.76 6.33
C GLU A 118 9.60 -15.30 6.67
N ARG A 119 10.05 -14.18 6.08
CA ARG A 119 11.40 -13.61 6.28
C ARG A 119 11.42 -12.47 7.27
N CYS A 120 10.30 -11.78 7.44
CA CYS A 120 10.12 -10.63 8.29
C CYS A 120 8.74 -10.69 8.97
N PRO A 121 8.64 -11.26 10.19
CA PRO A 121 7.38 -11.33 10.92
C PRO A 121 6.73 -9.97 11.23
N ALA A 122 7.49 -8.88 11.11
CA ALA A 122 7.00 -7.51 11.30
C ALA A 122 6.23 -6.95 10.09
N VAL A 123 6.23 -7.66 8.94
CA VAL A 123 5.44 -7.27 7.76
C VAL A 123 3.95 -7.30 8.13
N PRO A 124 3.21 -6.21 7.90
CA PRO A 124 1.79 -6.14 8.26
C PRO A 124 0.91 -7.00 7.33
N GLU A 125 -0.28 -7.33 7.80
CA GLU A 125 -1.34 -7.86 6.95
C GLU A 125 -1.86 -6.79 5.98
N LEU A 126 -2.54 -7.24 4.92
CA LEU A 126 -3.21 -6.35 3.98
C LEU A 126 -4.35 -5.62 4.70
N ALA A 127 -4.12 -4.36 5.08
CA ALA A 127 -5.07 -3.60 5.87
C ALA A 127 -6.23 -3.01 5.05
N GLU A 128 -5.95 -2.51 3.84
CA GLU A 128 -6.93 -1.82 3.01
C GLU A 128 -6.85 -2.24 1.55
N VAL A 129 -8.00 -2.16 0.88
CA VAL A 129 -8.11 -2.38 -0.56
C VAL A 129 -7.95 -1.03 -1.25
N PRO A 130 -6.99 -0.86 -2.18
CA PRO A 130 -6.84 0.39 -2.92
C PRO A 130 -8.11 0.76 -3.69
N ASP A 131 -8.40 2.07 -3.77
CA ASP A 131 -9.56 2.62 -4.49
C ASP A 131 -9.67 2.09 -5.92
N GLU A 132 -8.53 1.90 -6.60
CA GLU A 132 -8.46 1.34 -7.93
C GLU A 132 -9.12 -0.05 -8.02
N ILE A 133 -8.92 -0.90 -7.02
CA ILE A 133 -9.52 -2.23 -6.95
C ILE A 133 -10.98 -2.17 -6.54
N GLU A 134 -11.34 -1.24 -5.64
CA GLU A 134 -12.75 -1.00 -5.33
C GLU A 134 -13.56 -0.59 -6.58
N GLN A 135 -12.98 0.23 -7.45
CA GLN A 135 -13.60 0.61 -8.73
C GLN A 135 -13.82 -0.62 -9.63
N LEU A 136 -12.84 -1.52 -9.73
CA LEU A 136 -13.02 -2.78 -10.49
C LEU A 136 -14.13 -3.65 -9.91
N ARG A 137 -14.23 -3.76 -8.58
CA ARG A 137 -15.32 -4.48 -7.91
C ARG A 137 -16.69 -3.86 -8.20
N LYS A 138 -16.78 -2.53 -8.30
CA LYS A 138 -18.02 -1.82 -8.66
C LYS A 138 -18.42 -2.05 -10.12
N ILE A 139 -17.46 -2.13 -11.05
CA ILE A 139 -17.72 -2.44 -12.47
C ILE A 139 -18.30 -3.86 -12.65
N ALA A 140 -17.93 -4.79 -11.78
CA ALA A 140 -18.34 -6.18 -11.83
C ALA A 140 -19.74 -6.46 -11.24
N ARG A 141 -20.32 -5.49 -10.51
CA ARG A 141 -21.69 -5.55 -9.98
C ARG A 141 -22.69 -5.03 -11.01
#